data_AF-A0AA36HVT3-F1
#
_entry.id   AF-A0AA36HVT3-F1
#
_cell.length_a   1.000
_cell.length_b   1.000
_cell.length_c   1.000
_cell.angle_alpha   90.00
_cell.angle_beta   90.00
_cell.angle_gamma   90.00
#
_symmetry.space_group_name_H-M   'P 1'
#
loop_
_entity.id
_entity.type
_entity.pdbx_description
1 polymer ?
#
loop_
_entity_poly.entity_id
_entity_poly.type
_entity_poly.pdbx_seq_one_letter_code
_entity_poly.pdbx_strand_id
1 'polypeptide(L)'
;MSAPPQRAGVWLCRQPSRCVAALPGAEPGRHRFMVGTCDLQSQNEIHLVEFSEDSAEITCKQSTATDDEVWLISPSPTDPRVVLTSGLNHAGGKSSPSLRLFRDAEGQMSQTHLAVDEENPLAPVKSALWDPHQEGTIVVADSEAVHTFQGANAGGKLTRQLTLHVGQRCSGACLDPHHRQQLSTVDDGHLKTWDLRTSRLAFRKDGAHLFGAKDVDYNPNVPYQVLTTGEDACLRFWDLRQLSSCLRCLSGGHHHWVVRSRYNSHHDQLVLSCGSDSMVCLWRAASVASAPLCETGGRANAADGLVRKYEEHEDSCYSCCWSASDAWVFASVSFDGKLVVNRIPGEEKYRILM
;
A
#
# COMPACT_ATOMS: atom_id res chain seq x y z
N MET A 1 17.71 -19.11 -26.15
CA MET A 1 18.62 -18.75 -25.04
C MET A 1 17.86 -17.76 -24.18
N SER A 2 17.46 -18.15 -22.96
CA SER A 2 16.80 -17.22 -22.03
C SER A 2 17.79 -16.13 -21.65
N ALA A 3 17.36 -14.87 -21.71
CA ALA A 3 18.15 -13.77 -21.16
C ALA A 3 18.43 -14.07 -19.67
N PRO A 4 19.62 -13.74 -19.14
CA PRO A 4 19.87 -13.87 -17.72
C PRO A 4 18.80 -13.09 -16.94
N PRO A 5 18.38 -13.58 -15.76
CA PRO A 5 17.41 -12.88 -14.94
C PRO A 5 17.91 -11.46 -14.67
N GLN A 6 17.06 -10.47 -14.94
CA GLN A 6 17.39 -9.08 -14.64
C GLN A 6 17.65 -8.96 -13.14
N ARG A 7 18.83 -8.44 -12.79
CA ARG A 7 19.28 -8.31 -11.40
C ARG A 7 18.34 -7.35 -10.65
N ALA A 8 17.88 -7.77 -9.48
CA ALA A 8 17.15 -6.91 -8.56
C ALA A 8 18.08 -5.81 -8.02
N GLY A 9 17.55 -4.60 -7.88
CA GLY A 9 18.23 -3.55 -7.13
C GLY A 9 18.07 -3.79 -5.64
N VAL A 10 19.14 -3.66 -4.86
CA VAL A 10 19.10 -3.82 -3.41
C VAL A 10 19.72 -2.61 -2.74
N TRP A 11 19.03 -2.07 -1.75
CA TRP A 11 19.51 -0.99 -0.89
C TRP A 11 19.23 -1.34 0.56
N LEU A 12 20.19 -1.05 1.44
CA LEU A 12 20.09 -1.32 2.86
C LEU A 12 20.01 0.01 3.61
N CYS A 13 18.86 0.27 4.22
CA CYS A 13 18.78 1.20 5.32
C CYS A 13 19.48 0.58 6.53
N ARG A 14 20.25 1.37 7.28
CA ARG A 14 20.92 0.88 8.50
C ARG A 14 19.96 0.69 9.68
N GLN A 15 18.73 1.16 9.54
CA GLN A 15 17.70 1.17 10.58
C GLN A 15 16.48 0.37 10.15
N PRO A 16 15.71 -0.17 11.11
CA PRO A 16 14.49 -0.88 10.79
C PRO A 16 13.52 -0.04 9.98
N SER A 17 12.91 -0.63 8.96
CA SER A 17 11.99 0.08 8.04
C SER A 17 10.70 -0.72 7.86
N ARG A 18 9.58 -0.02 7.70
CA ARG A 18 8.25 -0.67 7.57
C ARG A 18 7.45 -0.24 6.36
N CYS A 19 7.77 0.88 5.76
CA CYS A 19 6.98 1.45 4.67
C CYS A 19 7.84 1.85 3.49
N VAL A 20 7.30 1.61 2.29
CA VAL A 20 7.82 2.13 1.03
C VAL A 20 6.66 2.70 0.22
N ALA A 21 6.88 3.86 -0.41
CA ALA A 21 5.93 4.46 -1.33
C ALA A 21 6.65 4.90 -2.61
N ALA A 22 6.03 4.69 -3.76
CA ALA A 22 6.54 5.17 -5.04
C ALA A 22 6.20 6.64 -5.24
N LEU A 23 7.14 7.39 -5.81
CA LEU A 23 6.98 8.80 -6.14
C LEU A 23 6.87 9.01 -7.65
N PRO A 24 5.94 9.85 -8.12
CA PRO A 24 5.84 10.19 -9.53
C PRO A 24 6.97 11.13 -10.00
N GLY A 25 7.09 11.27 -11.32
CA GLY A 25 7.91 12.31 -11.95
C GLY A 25 9.40 11.99 -12.09
N ALA A 26 9.85 10.76 -11.89
CA ALA A 26 11.21 10.35 -12.22
C ALA A 26 11.46 10.41 -13.74
N GLU A 27 12.73 10.58 -14.13
CA GLU A 27 13.13 10.48 -15.54
C GLU A 27 12.85 9.08 -16.10
N PRO A 28 12.66 8.91 -17.42
CA PRO A 28 12.51 7.58 -18.02
C PRO A 28 13.68 6.66 -17.64
N GLY A 29 13.36 5.43 -17.20
CA GLY A 29 14.36 4.47 -16.71
C GLY A 29 14.89 4.75 -15.29
N ARG A 30 14.35 5.76 -14.60
CA ARG A 30 14.59 6.00 -13.16
C ARG A 30 13.29 5.82 -12.40
N HIS A 31 13.38 5.28 -11.19
CA HIS A 31 12.23 5.05 -10.32
C HIS A 31 12.54 5.58 -8.93
N ARG A 32 11.69 6.48 -8.42
CA ARG A 32 11.86 7.08 -7.10
C ARG A 32 10.94 6.44 -6.07
N PHE A 33 11.49 6.14 -4.91
CA PHE A 33 10.77 5.59 -3.78
C PHE A 33 11.13 6.36 -2.51
N MET A 34 10.20 6.42 -1.58
CA MET A 34 10.44 6.88 -0.21
C MET A 34 10.38 5.71 0.75
N VAL A 35 11.34 5.64 1.67
CA VAL A 35 11.41 4.63 2.74
C VAL A 35 11.47 5.34 4.08
N GLY A 36 10.64 4.92 5.03
CA GLY A 36 10.61 5.46 6.38
C GLY A 36 11.13 4.46 7.41
N THR A 37 11.95 4.94 8.34
CA THR A 37 12.48 4.13 9.43
C THR A 37 11.56 4.15 10.66
N CYS A 38 11.71 3.13 11.51
CA CYS A 38 10.92 2.98 12.74
C CYS A 38 11.77 2.42 13.90
N ASP A 39 12.98 2.96 14.07
CA ASP A 39 13.85 2.68 15.21
C ASP A 39 13.29 3.36 16.48
N LEU A 40 13.43 2.69 17.62
CA LEU A 40 13.05 3.21 18.94
C LEU A 40 14.24 3.81 19.70
N GLN A 41 15.47 3.52 19.27
CA GLN A 41 16.70 3.92 19.97
C GLN A 41 17.40 5.09 19.29
N SER A 42 17.28 5.19 17.97
CA SER A 42 17.96 6.19 17.15
C SER A 42 16.96 7.16 16.54
N GLN A 43 17.44 8.34 16.10
CA GLN A 43 16.60 9.28 15.34
C GLN A 43 16.13 8.62 14.05
N ASN A 44 14.84 8.76 13.72
CA ASN A 44 14.27 8.19 12.52
C ASN A 44 14.51 9.09 11.31
N GLU A 45 14.48 8.51 10.11
CA GLU A 45 14.71 9.19 8.86
C GLU A 45 13.66 8.77 7.81
N ILE A 46 13.39 9.68 6.88
CA ILE A 46 12.71 9.39 5.62
C ILE A 46 13.73 9.55 4.51
N HIS A 47 13.95 8.47 3.77
CA HIS A 47 14.91 8.40 2.69
C HIS A 47 14.21 8.49 1.34
N LEU A 48 14.66 9.42 0.50
CA LEU A 48 14.37 9.43 -0.92
C LEU A 48 15.43 8.61 -1.65
N VAL A 49 15.03 7.50 -2.25
CA VAL A 49 15.91 6.63 -3.01
C VAL A 49 15.51 6.58 -4.47
N GLU A 50 16.48 6.34 -5.34
CA GLU A 50 16.27 6.23 -6.78
C GLU A 50 16.93 4.95 -7.30
N PHE A 51 16.13 4.14 -7.97
CA PHE A 51 16.58 3.00 -8.74
C PHE A 51 16.82 3.40 -10.19
N SER A 52 17.98 3.04 -10.72
CA SER A 52 18.39 3.25 -12.11
C SER A 52 18.29 1.94 -12.87
N GLU A 53 17.50 1.92 -13.96
CA GLU A 53 17.29 0.71 -14.72
C GLU A 53 18.57 0.20 -15.41
N ASP A 54 19.39 1.13 -15.90
CA ASP A 54 20.61 0.86 -16.67
C ASP A 54 21.69 0.19 -15.82
N SER A 55 21.85 0.65 -14.57
CA SER A 55 22.86 0.10 -13.65
C SER A 55 22.30 -0.99 -12.73
N ALA A 56 20.97 -1.10 -12.62
CA ALA A 56 20.29 -1.91 -11.60
C ALA A 56 20.74 -1.56 -10.16
N GLU A 57 21.14 -0.31 -9.94
CA GLU A 57 21.58 0.19 -8.63
C GLU A 57 20.54 1.11 -8.02
N ILE A 58 20.49 1.12 -6.69
CA ILE A 58 19.66 2.03 -5.91
C ILE A 58 20.57 3.00 -5.17
N THR A 59 20.30 4.30 -5.31
CA THR A 59 21.05 5.36 -4.64
C THR A 59 20.14 6.18 -3.72
N CYS A 60 20.59 6.49 -2.51
CA CYS A 60 19.90 7.43 -1.63
C CYS A 60 20.23 8.87 -2.08
N LYS A 61 19.20 9.65 -2.42
CA LYS A 61 19.33 11.03 -2.89
C LYS A 61 19.22 12.04 -1.75
N GLN A 62 18.37 11.74 -0.77
CA GLN A 62 18.10 12.64 0.36
C GLN A 62 17.66 11.81 1.56
N SER A 63 18.08 12.21 2.76
CA SER A 63 17.57 11.72 4.04
C SER A 63 17.04 12.91 4.83
N THR A 64 15.85 12.76 5.43
CA THR A 64 15.23 13.79 6.26
C THR A 64 14.94 13.21 7.64
N ALA A 65 15.55 13.78 8.68
CA ALA A 65 15.34 13.34 10.05
C ALA A 65 13.92 13.63 10.55
N THR A 66 13.40 12.75 11.40
CA THR A 66 12.10 12.86 12.06
C THR A 66 12.18 12.22 13.45
N ASP A 67 11.47 12.80 14.41
CA ASP A 67 11.41 12.27 15.78
C ASP A 67 10.40 11.12 15.93
N ASP A 68 9.55 10.93 14.93
CA ASP A 68 8.53 9.89 14.91
C ASP A 68 9.01 8.64 14.20
N GLU A 69 8.56 7.47 14.65
CA GLU A 69 8.56 6.29 13.80
C GLU A 69 7.69 6.54 12.55
N VAL A 70 8.11 6.02 11.40
CA VAL A 70 7.38 6.16 10.13
C VAL A 70 6.83 4.81 9.70
N TRP A 71 5.54 4.63 9.88
CA TRP A 71 4.83 3.37 9.57
C TRP A 71 4.07 3.43 8.25
N LEU A 72 3.72 4.63 7.79
CA LEU A 72 3.02 4.87 6.53
C LEU A 72 3.61 6.09 5.84
N ILE A 73 3.73 6.00 4.51
CA ILE A 73 4.07 7.12 3.63
C ILE A 73 3.04 7.13 2.50
N SER A 74 2.45 8.29 2.25
CA SER A 74 1.39 8.49 1.26
C SER A 74 1.69 9.78 0.49
N PRO A 75 2.36 9.70 -0.67
CA PRO A 75 2.64 10.85 -1.51
C PRO A 75 1.36 11.51 -2.02
N SER A 76 1.36 12.84 -2.12
CA SER A 76 0.22 13.55 -2.70
C SER A 76 0.09 13.24 -4.18
N PRO A 77 -1.14 12.95 -4.67
CA PRO A 77 -1.37 12.66 -6.08
C PRO A 77 -1.28 13.94 -6.96
N THR A 78 -1.44 15.13 -6.38
CA THR A 78 -1.47 16.41 -7.13
C THR A 78 -0.21 17.24 -6.97
N ASP A 79 0.50 17.11 -5.85
CA ASP A 79 1.73 17.86 -5.58
C ASP A 79 2.87 16.89 -5.23
N PRO A 80 3.83 16.65 -6.14
CA PRO A 80 4.92 15.70 -5.91
C PRO A 80 5.88 16.13 -4.78
N ARG A 81 5.76 17.36 -4.28
CA ARG A 81 6.54 17.89 -3.17
C ARG A 81 5.92 17.59 -1.81
N VAL A 82 4.66 17.16 -1.76
CA VAL A 82 3.92 16.94 -0.51
C VAL A 82 3.76 15.46 -0.26
N VAL A 83 4.10 15.04 0.95
CA VAL A 83 4.02 13.66 1.39
C VAL A 83 3.40 13.60 2.77
N LEU A 84 2.39 12.75 2.94
CA LEU A 84 1.79 12.46 4.22
C LEU A 84 2.51 11.28 4.86
N THR A 85 2.84 11.39 6.14
CA THR A 85 3.41 10.30 6.92
C THR A 85 2.64 10.07 8.20
N SER A 86 2.67 8.84 8.69
CA SER A 86 2.07 8.48 9.96
C SER A 86 2.85 7.38 10.66
N GLY A 87 2.82 7.38 11.99
CA GLY A 87 3.40 6.34 12.82
C GLY A 87 3.18 6.66 14.30
N LEU A 88 4.23 6.53 15.11
CA LEU A 88 4.19 6.82 16.54
C LEU A 88 5.27 7.84 16.92
N ASN A 89 4.89 8.77 17.80
CA ASN A 89 5.83 9.62 18.52
C ASN A 89 6.02 9.07 19.94
N HIS A 90 7.26 9.05 20.41
CA HIS A 90 7.61 8.64 21.78
C HIS A 90 8.18 9.82 22.55
N ALA A 91 7.30 10.63 23.15
CA ALA A 91 7.69 11.79 23.95
C ALA A 91 7.21 11.64 25.40
N GLY A 92 8.06 12.01 26.36
CA GLY A 92 7.70 12.05 27.78
C GLY A 92 7.27 10.69 28.36
N GLY A 93 7.77 9.57 27.82
CA GLY A 93 7.43 8.21 28.27
C GLY A 93 6.04 7.72 27.83
N LYS A 94 5.39 8.42 26.90
CA LYS A 94 4.12 8.02 26.27
C LYS A 94 4.31 7.87 24.77
N SER A 95 3.62 6.90 24.19
CA SER A 95 3.52 6.73 22.74
C SER A 95 2.19 7.28 22.26
N SER A 96 2.22 8.22 21.32
CA SER A 96 1.03 8.78 20.69
C SER A 96 1.08 8.62 19.17
N PRO A 97 -0.06 8.42 18.50
CA PRO A 97 -0.09 8.41 17.04
C PRO A 97 0.35 9.74 16.46
N SER A 98 1.16 9.67 15.41
CA SER A 98 1.63 10.84 14.69
C SER A 98 1.08 10.87 13.26
N LEU A 99 0.80 12.08 12.79
CA LEU A 99 0.33 12.34 11.44
C LEU A 99 0.92 13.67 10.96
N ARG A 100 1.86 13.60 10.03
CA ARG A 100 2.66 14.74 9.58
C ARG A 100 2.58 14.92 8.06
N LEU A 101 2.59 16.16 7.62
CA LEU A 101 2.82 16.54 6.24
C LEU A 101 4.26 17.01 6.09
N PHE A 102 4.94 16.39 5.14
CA PHE A 102 6.27 16.74 4.70
C PHE A 102 6.15 17.49 3.38
N ARG A 103 6.79 18.66 3.28
CA ARG A 103 6.83 19.44 2.04
C ARG A 103 8.27 19.78 1.68
N ASP A 104 8.64 19.41 0.46
CA ASP A 104 9.92 19.79 -0.15
C ASP A 104 9.80 21.17 -0.84
N ALA A 105 10.57 22.14 -0.36
CA ALA A 105 10.74 23.43 -1.00
C ALA A 105 12.19 23.56 -1.48
N GLU A 106 12.47 23.07 -2.69
CA GLU A 106 13.77 23.18 -3.35
C GLU A 106 14.93 22.55 -2.56
N GLY A 107 14.68 21.37 -1.98
CA GLY A 107 15.65 20.62 -1.18
C GLY A 107 15.57 20.92 0.32
N GLN A 108 14.78 21.90 0.73
CA GLN A 108 14.50 22.17 2.13
C GLN A 108 13.17 21.52 2.54
N MET A 109 13.27 20.43 3.31
CA MET A 109 12.12 19.71 3.84
C MET A 109 11.55 20.41 5.07
N SER A 110 10.27 20.75 4.99
CA SER A 110 9.48 21.25 6.13
C SER A 110 8.51 20.20 6.61
N GLN A 111 8.22 20.20 7.91
CA GLN A 111 7.33 19.23 8.57
C GLN A 111 6.25 19.98 9.34
N THR A 112 4.99 19.61 9.11
CA THR A 112 3.85 20.19 9.82
C THR A 112 2.94 19.08 10.34
N HIS A 113 2.53 19.16 11.60
CA HIS A 113 1.52 18.26 12.15
C HIS A 113 0.15 18.61 11.57
N LEU A 114 -0.63 17.59 11.21
CA LEU A 114 -2.04 17.79 10.90
C LEU A 114 -2.80 18.08 12.20
N ALA A 115 -3.68 19.09 12.17
CA ALA A 115 -4.42 19.50 13.36
C ALA A 115 -5.44 18.42 13.75
N VAL A 116 -5.12 17.69 14.81
CA VAL A 116 -6.02 16.72 15.48
C VAL A 116 -6.60 17.41 16.72
N ASP A 117 -7.84 17.06 17.06
CA ASP A 117 -8.48 17.51 18.30
C ASP A 117 -7.75 16.93 19.52
N GLU A 118 -7.27 17.78 20.43
CA GLU A 118 -6.58 17.36 21.65
C GLU A 118 -7.51 16.62 22.62
N GLU A 119 -8.82 16.91 22.60
CA GLU A 119 -9.80 16.22 23.44
C GLU A 119 -10.12 14.82 22.92
N ASN A 120 -9.88 14.56 21.63
CA ASN A 120 -10.14 13.28 20.98
C ASN A 120 -8.96 12.86 20.10
N PRO A 121 -7.84 12.42 20.71
CA PRO A 121 -6.65 12.04 19.97
C PRO A 121 -6.91 10.84 19.06
N LEU A 122 -6.14 10.75 17.97
CA LEU A 122 -6.18 9.59 17.08
C LEU A 122 -5.79 8.33 17.85
N ALA A 123 -6.41 7.21 17.49
CA ALA A 123 -5.90 5.89 17.82
C ALA A 123 -4.76 5.51 16.84
N PRO A 124 -4.07 4.36 17.01
CA PRO A 124 -3.01 3.95 16.09
C PRO A 124 -3.49 3.90 14.64
N VAL A 125 -2.90 4.74 13.79
CA VAL A 125 -3.28 4.89 12.39
C VAL A 125 -2.94 3.62 11.60
N LYS A 126 -3.88 3.18 10.76
CA LYS A 126 -3.77 1.95 9.95
C LYS A 126 -3.70 2.24 8.46
N SER A 127 -4.35 3.31 8.04
CA SER A 127 -4.29 3.81 6.67
C SER A 127 -4.43 5.33 6.64
N ALA A 128 -3.69 5.97 5.75
CA ALA A 128 -3.72 7.42 5.54
C ALA A 128 -3.67 7.69 4.04
N LEU A 129 -4.79 8.13 3.48
CA LEU A 129 -5.06 8.13 2.04
C LEU A 129 -5.45 9.52 1.57
N TRP A 130 -4.96 9.91 0.40
CA TRP A 130 -5.46 11.09 -0.30
C TRP A 130 -6.77 10.75 -1.01
N ASP A 131 -7.76 11.63 -0.94
CA ASP A 131 -8.99 11.48 -1.73
C ASP A 131 -8.68 11.73 -3.21
N PRO A 132 -8.83 10.73 -4.10
CA PRO A 132 -8.53 10.92 -5.52
C PRO A 132 -9.53 11.85 -6.23
N HIS A 133 -10.70 12.10 -5.64
CA HIS A 133 -11.77 12.91 -6.22
C HIS A 133 -11.84 14.34 -5.66
N GLN A 134 -11.13 14.61 -4.56
CA GLN A 134 -11.14 15.93 -3.92
C GLN A 134 -9.72 16.34 -3.52
N GLU A 135 -9.18 17.30 -4.24
CA GLU A 135 -7.86 17.85 -3.98
C GLU A 135 -7.72 18.38 -2.55
N GLY A 136 -6.61 18.03 -1.90
CA GLY A 136 -6.27 18.48 -0.55
C GLY A 136 -7.12 17.86 0.56
N THR A 137 -7.92 16.84 0.26
CA THR A 137 -8.62 16.02 1.25
C THR A 137 -7.82 14.76 1.58
N ILE A 138 -7.70 14.46 2.87
CA ILE A 138 -7.06 13.26 3.40
C ILE A 138 -8.08 12.49 4.23
N VAL A 139 -8.15 11.17 4.02
CA VAL A 139 -8.93 10.26 4.83
C VAL A 139 -7.98 9.36 5.62
N VAL A 140 -8.11 9.36 6.94
CA VAL A 140 -7.29 8.59 7.86
C VAL A 140 -8.17 7.57 8.56
N ALA A 141 -7.84 6.29 8.43
CA ALA A 141 -8.45 5.22 9.21
C ALA A 141 -7.48 4.86 10.33
N ASP A 142 -7.88 5.15 11.57
CA ASP A 142 -7.22 4.60 12.75
C ASP A 142 -7.87 3.29 13.18
N SER A 143 -7.43 2.71 14.29
CA SER A 143 -7.99 1.44 14.76
C SER A 143 -9.47 1.50 15.14
N GLU A 144 -10.05 2.66 15.42
CA GLU A 144 -11.41 2.81 15.99
C GLU A 144 -12.33 3.71 15.16
N ALA A 145 -11.79 4.55 14.29
CA ALA A 145 -12.51 5.60 13.57
C ALA A 145 -11.86 5.94 12.22
N VAL A 146 -12.64 6.61 11.40
CA VAL A 146 -12.24 7.22 10.13
C VAL A 146 -12.39 8.73 10.25
N HIS A 147 -11.32 9.45 9.93
CA HIS A 147 -11.21 10.90 10.04
C HIS A 147 -10.98 11.51 8.67
N THR A 148 -11.61 12.65 8.37
CA THR A 148 -11.42 13.37 7.12
C THR A 148 -10.89 14.77 7.39
N PHE A 149 -9.73 15.05 6.83
CA PHE A 149 -9.05 16.34 6.90
C PHE A 149 -9.17 17.05 5.56
N GLN A 150 -9.43 18.36 5.57
CA GLN A 150 -9.50 19.18 4.37
C GLN A 150 -8.47 20.31 4.44
N GLY A 151 -7.94 20.71 3.29
CA GLY A 151 -6.95 21.78 3.21
C GLY A 151 -5.58 21.33 3.68
N ALA A 152 -5.22 20.07 3.40
CA ALA A 152 -3.92 19.48 3.75
C ALA A 152 -2.75 20.39 3.32
N ASN A 153 -2.85 21.03 2.15
CA ASN A 153 -1.81 21.93 1.64
C ASN A 153 -1.57 23.19 2.50
N ALA A 154 -2.44 23.48 3.47
CA ALA A 154 -2.36 24.58 4.42
C ALA A 154 -2.37 24.11 5.89
N GLY A 155 -1.88 22.91 6.17
CA GLY A 155 -1.79 22.35 7.54
C GLY A 155 -2.99 21.51 7.98
N GLY A 156 -4.01 21.37 7.11
CA GLY A 156 -5.15 20.45 7.20
C GLY A 156 -6.00 20.57 8.47
N LYS A 157 -7.27 20.95 8.28
CA LYS A 157 -8.25 21.01 9.37
C LYS A 157 -9.09 19.74 9.38
N LEU A 158 -9.28 19.13 10.55
CA LEU A 158 -10.26 18.06 10.73
C LEU A 158 -11.67 18.60 10.41
N THR A 159 -12.34 17.99 9.44
CA THR A 159 -13.68 18.42 8.99
C THR A 159 -14.76 17.41 9.34
N ARG A 160 -14.40 16.13 9.45
CA ARG A 160 -15.35 15.06 9.71
C ARG A 160 -14.69 13.94 10.50
N GLN A 161 -15.45 13.35 11.41
CA GLN A 161 -15.14 12.11 12.08
C GLN A 161 -16.29 11.12 11.93
N LEU A 162 -15.94 9.88 11.57
CA LEU A 162 -16.82 8.73 11.49
C LEU A 162 -16.26 7.66 12.44
N THR A 163 -16.88 7.48 13.60
CA THR A 163 -16.52 6.37 14.50
C THR A 163 -16.91 5.05 13.84
N LEU A 164 -15.96 4.12 13.72
CA LEU A 164 -16.27 2.76 13.31
C LEU A 164 -17.05 2.07 14.43
N HIS A 165 -17.72 0.95 14.15
CA HIS A 165 -18.54 0.29 15.17
C HIS A 165 -17.72 -0.03 16.44
N VAL A 166 -18.30 0.31 17.60
CA VAL A 166 -17.68 0.16 18.92
C VAL A 166 -17.17 -1.28 19.13
N GLY A 167 -15.90 -1.41 19.48
CA GLY A 167 -15.26 -2.70 19.80
C GLY A 167 -14.60 -3.43 18.63
N GLN A 168 -14.62 -2.86 17.42
CA GLN A 168 -13.93 -3.45 16.27
C GLN A 168 -12.66 -2.68 15.93
N ARG A 169 -11.58 -3.42 15.61
CA ARG A 169 -10.27 -2.82 15.31
C ARG A 169 -9.96 -2.89 13.83
N CYS A 170 -9.94 -1.72 13.19
CA CYS A 170 -9.48 -1.60 11.81
C CYS A 170 -8.03 -2.11 11.70
N SER A 171 -7.76 -2.89 10.66
CA SER A 171 -6.41 -3.37 10.32
C SER A 171 -5.88 -2.74 9.02
N GLY A 172 -6.79 -2.42 8.09
CA GLY A 172 -6.46 -1.79 6.82
C GLY A 172 -7.70 -1.11 6.23
N ALA A 173 -7.46 -0.10 5.39
CA ALA A 173 -8.52 0.64 4.71
C ALA A 173 -8.05 1.16 3.36
N CYS A 174 -8.97 1.26 2.40
CA CYS A 174 -8.74 1.80 1.07
C CYS A 174 -9.98 2.58 0.60
N LEU A 175 -9.76 3.71 -0.10
CA LEU A 175 -10.82 4.51 -0.72
C LEU A 175 -11.19 3.92 -2.07
N ASP A 176 -12.46 3.97 -2.44
CA ASP A 176 -12.90 3.53 -3.76
C ASP A 176 -12.48 4.56 -4.83
N PRO A 177 -11.63 4.19 -5.80
CA PRO A 177 -11.21 5.08 -6.88
C PRO A 177 -12.36 5.42 -7.85
N HIS A 178 -13.44 4.64 -7.88
CA HIS A 178 -14.61 4.84 -8.74
C HIS A 178 -15.75 5.58 -8.03
N HIS A 179 -15.90 5.38 -6.72
CA HIS A 179 -16.96 5.99 -5.91
C HIS A 179 -16.43 6.83 -4.76
N ARG A 180 -16.36 8.15 -4.96
CA ARG A 180 -15.84 9.15 -3.99
C ARG A 180 -16.30 8.97 -2.54
N GLN A 181 -17.53 8.56 -2.32
CA GLN A 181 -18.12 8.49 -0.98
C GLN A 181 -17.97 7.10 -0.35
N GLN A 182 -17.13 6.21 -0.88
CA GLN A 182 -16.96 4.87 -0.34
C GLN A 182 -15.54 4.61 0.16
N LEU A 183 -15.47 4.03 1.35
CA LEU A 183 -14.23 3.54 1.97
C LEU A 183 -14.47 2.09 2.37
N SER A 184 -13.56 1.19 2.00
CA SER A 184 -13.56 -0.18 2.53
C SER A 184 -12.54 -0.31 3.65
N THR A 185 -12.92 -1.03 4.71
CA THR A 185 -12.08 -1.35 5.86
C THR A 185 -12.11 -2.85 6.12
N VAL A 186 -11.06 -3.36 6.76
CA VAL A 186 -11.00 -4.73 7.26
C VAL A 186 -10.78 -4.76 8.77
N ASP A 187 -11.53 -5.62 9.46
CA ASP A 187 -11.45 -5.86 10.91
C ASP A 187 -11.68 -7.34 11.21
N ASP A 188 -10.83 -7.97 12.02
CA ASP A 188 -11.00 -9.35 12.54
C ASP A 188 -11.53 -10.40 11.53
N GLY A 189 -11.11 -10.30 10.25
CA GLY A 189 -11.50 -11.23 9.18
C GLY A 189 -12.76 -10.84 8.41
N HIS A 190 -13.35 -9.69 8.72
CA HIS A 190 -14.49 -9.09 8.03
C HIS A 190 -14.04 -8.01 7.04
N LEU A 191 -14.78 -7.89 5.94
CA LEU A 191 -14.70 -6.78 5.00
C LEU A 191 -15.94 -5.91 5.16
N LYS A 192 -15.75 -4.60 5.28
CA LYS A 192 -16.83 -3.61 5.41
C LYS A 192 -16.60 -2.46 4.45
N THR A 193 -17.67 -1.92 3.90
CA THR A 193 -17.64 -0.72 3.09
C THR A 193 -18.59 0.30 3.67
N TRP A 194 -18.12 1.53 3.82
CA TRP A 194 -18.82 2.63 4.47
C TRP A 194 -19.16 3.70 3.44
N ASP A 195 -20.39 4.20 3.48
CA ASP A 195 -20.75 5.44 2.82
C ASP A 195 -20.29 6.60 3.71
N LEU A 196 -19.19 7.22 3.29
CA LEU A 196 -18.60 8.36 3.95
C LEU A 196 -19.59 9.51 4.05
N ARG A 197 -20.53 9.74 3.12
CA ARG A 197 -21.51 10.83 3.20
C ARG A 197 -22.51 10.62 4.33
N THR A 198 -23.06 9.41 4.44
CA THR A 198 -24.12 9.10 5.42
C THR A 198 -23.61 8.57 6.75
N SER A 199 -22.31 8.27 6.85
CA SER A 199 -21.73 7.62 8.03
C SER A 199 -22.36 6.25 8.30
N ARG A 200 -22.77 5.52 7.24
CA ARG A 200 -23.44 4.23 7.36
C ARG A 200 -22.68 3.12 6.63
N LEU A 201 -22.82 1.91 7.15
CA LEU A 201 -22.34 0.70 6.49
C LEU A 201 -23.14 0.46 5.21
N ALA A 202 -22.46 0.42 4.07
CA ALA A 202 -23.03 0.16 2.75
C ALA A 202 -22.97 -1.33 2.41
N PHE A 203 -21.82 -1.97 2.62
CA PHE A 203 -21.61 -3.39 2.33
C PHE A 203 -20.87 -4.07 3.48
N ARG A 204 -21.14 -5.37 3.68
CA ARG A 204 -20.50 -6.19 4.72
C ARG A 204 -20.34 -7.63 4.24
N LYS A 205 -19.12 -8.15 4.38
CA LYS A 205 -18.82 -9.57 4.25
C LYS A 205 -18.22 -10.09 5.55
N ASP A 206 -19.00 -10.91 6.23
CA ASP A 206 -18.50 -11.65 7.39
C ASP A 206 -17.70 -12.88 6.97
N GLY A 207 -16.63 -13.20 7.72
CA GLY A 207 -15.75 -14.33 7.40
C GLY A 207 -15.10 -14.22 6.03
N ALA A 208 -14.66 -13.03 5.64
CA ALA A 208 -13.86 -12.86 4.43
C ALA A 208 -12.56 -13.69 4.55
N HIS A 209 -11.95 -13.71 5.74
CA HIS A 209 -10.79 -14.52 6.11
C HIS A 209 -11.05 -15.29 7.41
N LEU A 210 -10.37 -16.43 7.62
CA LEU A 210 -10.62 -17.34 8.76
C LEU A 210 -10.06 -16.86 10.11
N PHE A 211 -8.98 -16.06 10.10
CA PHE A 211 -8.30 -15.62 11.32
C PHE A 211 -8.38 -14.10 11.48
N GLY A 212 -7.83 -13.37 10.51
CA GLY A 212 -7.86 -11.91 10.50
C GLY A 212 -7.56 -11.38 9.11
N ALA A 213 -8.24 -10.33 8.70
CA ALA A 213 -7.94 -9.60 7.47
C ALA A 213 -6.98 -8.44 7.79
N LYS A 214 -5.91 -8.30 7.02
CA LYS A 214 -4.82 -7.34 7.24
C LYS A 214 -4.90 -6.14 6.32
N ASP A 215 -5.34 -6.35 5.08
CA ASP A 215 -5.31 -5.30 4.06
C ASP A 215 -6.49 -5.43 3.11
N VAL A 216 -6.82 -4.30 2.47
CA VAL A 216 -7.82 -4.20 1.41
C VAL A 216 -7.32 -3.24 0.36
N ASP A 217 -7.52 -3.57 -0.91
CA ASP A 217 -7.20 -2.72 -2.04
C ASP A 217 -8.31 -2.77 -3.10
N TYR A 218 -8.56 -1.66 -3.79
CA TYR A 218 -9.58 -1.61 -4.85
C TYR A 218 -8.95 -1.90 -6.21
N ASN A 219 -9.69 -2.58 -7.08
CA ASN A 219 -9.27 -2.67 -8.47
C ASN A 219 -9.44 -1.27 -9.14
N PRO A 220 -8.35 -0.68 -9.66
CA PRO A 220 -8.41 0.63 -10.30
C PRO A 220 -9.16 0.63 -11.63
N ASN A 221 -9.33 -0.53 -12.28
CA ASN A 221 -9.93 -0.70 -13.60
C ASN A 221 -11.35 -1.31 -13.57
N VAL A 222 -11.71 -2.01 -12.49
CA VAL A 222 -13.03 -2.67 -12.33
C VAL A 222 -13.78 -2.11 -11.13
N PRO A 223 -14.88 -1.34 -11.33
CA PRO A 223 -15.70 -0.83 -10.24
C PRO A 223 -16.27 -1.94 -9.36
N TYR A 224 -16.43 -1.64 -8.07
CA TYR A 224 -16.96 -2.56 -7.04
C TYR A 224 -16.11 -3.81 -6.78
N GLN A 225 -14.94 -3.95 -7.38
CA GLN A 225 -14.06 -5.09 -7.10
C GLN A 225 -12.99 -4.73 -6.09
N VAL A 226 -12.86 -5.56 -5.06
CA VAL A 226 -11.83 -5.40 -4.01
C VAL A 226 -11.03 -6.67 -3.82
N LEU A 227 -9.76 -6.47 -3.46
CA LEU A 227 -8.83 -7.50 -3.02
C LEU A 227 -8.68 -7.39 -1.50
N THR A 228 -8.74 -8.52 -0.80
CA THR A 228 -8.42 -8.60 0.63
C THR A 228 -7.33 -9.62 0.89
N THR A 229 -6.53 -9.37 1.91
CA THR A 229 -5.52 -10.33 2.40
C THR A 229 -5.58 -10.49 3.90
N GLY A 230 -5.02 -11.59 4.41
CA GLY A 230 -5.13 -11.90 5.82
C GLY A 230 -4.10 -12.86 6.37
N GLU A 231 -4.37 -13.25 7.61
CA GLU A 231 -3.58 -14.17 8.42
C GLU A 231 -3.71 -15.63 7.98
N ASP A 232 -4.67 -15.94 7.10
CA ASP A 232 -4.88 -17.26 6.50
C ASP A 232 -4.02 -17.52 5.24
N ALA A 233 -2.99 -16.68 5.01
CA ALA A 233 -2.06 -16.75 3.88
C ALA A 233 -2.73 -16.67 2.49
N CYS A 234 -3.95 -16.14 2.41
CA CYS A 234 -4.74 -16.09 1.17
C CYS A 234 -4.97 -14.66 0.68
N LEU A 235 -5.09 -14.52 -0.65
CA LEU A 235 -5.60 -13.36 -1.35
C LEU A 235 -7.01 -13.67 -1.85
N ARG A 236 -7.99 -12.80 -1.59
CA ARG A 236 -9.39 -13.01 -1.99
C ARG A 236 -9.95 -11.81 -2.73
N PHE A 237 -10.65 -12.10 -3.82
CA PHE A 237 -11.24 -11.13 -4.71
C PHE A 237 -12.76 -11.13 -4.52
N TRP A 238 -13.36 -9.95 -4.38
CA TRP A 238 -14.77 -9.78 -4.07
C TRP A 238 -15.42 -8.78 -5.00
N ASP A 239 -16.66 -9.06 -5.43
CA ASP A 239 -17.56 -8.04 -5.98
C ASP A 239 -18.44 -7.53 -4.83
N LEU A 240 -18.35 -6.24 -4.50
CA LEU A 240 -19.12 -5.62 -3.43
C LEU A 240 -20.64 -5.71 -3.65
N ARG A 241 -21.08 -5.89 -4.90
CA ARG A 241 -22.49 -6.08 -5.24
C ARG A 241 -22.96 -7.52 -5.00
N GLN A 242 -22.04 -8.49 -4.93
CA GLN A 242 -22.33 -9.91 -4.72
C GLN A 242 -21.32 -10.56 -3.76
N LEU A 243 -21.49 -10.30 -2.46
CA LEU A 243 -20.61 -10.79 -1.39
C LEU A 243 -20.89 -12.22 -0.91
N SER A 244 -21.88 -12.90 -1.49
CA SER A 244 -22.21 -14.29 -1.13
C SER A 244 -21.08 -15.25 -1.45
N SER A 245 -20.34 -14.99 -2.54
CA SER A 245 -19.26 -15.84 -3.05
C SER A 245 -18.00 -15.03 -3.32
N CYS A 246 -16.85 -15.60 -3.03
CA CYS A 246 -15.55 -15.05 -3.44
C CYS A 246 -15.38 -15.27 -4.95
N LEU A 247 -14.99 -14.22 -5.68
CA LEU A 247 -14.74 -14.31 -7.13
C LEU A 247 -13.57 -15.24 -7.41
N ARG A 248 -12.49 -15.05 -6.66
CA ARG A 248 -11.28 -15.85 -6.76
C ARG A 248 -10.52 -15.85 -5.44
N CYS A 249 -9.94 -17.00 -5.10
CA CYS A 249 -9.00 -17.15 -3.99
C CYS A 249 -7.66 -17.60 -4.55
N LEU A 250 -6.59 -16.86 -4.25
CA LEU A 250 -5.21 -17.24 -4.59
C LEU A 250 -4.48 -17.60 -3.30
N SER A 251 -3.84 -18.77 -3.29
CA SER A 251 -3.12 -19.33 -2.15
C SER A 251 -1.91 -20.15 -2.62
N GLY A 252 -1.09 -20.62 -1.68
CA GLY A 252 0.07 -21.47 -1.97
C GLY A 252 1.36 -20.72 -2.34
N GLY A 253 1.36 -19.38 -2.26
CA GLY A 253 2.56 -18.55 -2.41
C GLY A 253 3.15 -18.12 -1.06
N HIS A 254 2.27 -17.67 -0.16
CA HIS A 254 2.62 -17.32 1.22
C HIS A 254 2.39 -18.49 2.17
N HIS A 255 3.21 -18.56 3.23
CA HIS A 255 3.16 -19.59 4.28
C HIS A 255 2.79 -19.01 5.65
N HIS A 256 2.73 -17.69 5.76
CA HIS A 256 2.26 -16.96 6.93
C HIS A 256 1.37 -15.79 6.48
N TRP A 257 1.10 -14.85 7.39
CA TRP A 257 0.28 -13.68 7.18
C TRP A 257 0.71 -12.86 5.96
N VAL A 258 -0.27 -12.53 5.12
CA VAL A 258 -0.10 -11.60 4.01
C VAL A 258 -0.43 -10.19 4.52
N VAL A 259 0.62 -9.39 4.69
CA VAL A 259 0.57 -8.09 5.39
C VAL A 259 0.02 -6.98 4.47
N ARG A 260 0.41 -6.98 3.20
CA ARG A 260 -0.06 -6.01 2.20
C ARG A 260 -0.28 -6.67 0.85
N SER A 261 -1.21 -6.12 0.08
CA SER A 261 -1.36 -6.46 -1.34
C SER A 261 -1.79 -5.28 -2.20
N ARG A 262 -1.31 -5.20 -3.45
CA ARG A 262 -1.57 -4.06 -4.34
C ARG A 262 -1.90 -4.53 -5.75
N TYR A 263 -3.00 -4.03 -6.29
CA TYR A 263 -3.27 -4.11 -7.73
C TYR A 263 -2.23 -3.32 -8.51
N ASN A 264 -1.86 -3.83 -9.67
CA ASN A 264 -1.18 -3.01 -10.66
C ASN A 264 -2.18 -2.02 -11.26
N SER A 265 -1.79 -0.74 -11.32
CA SER A 265 -2.67 0.33 -11.82
C SER A 265 -2.96 0.27 -13.31
N HIS A 266 -2.09 -0.36 -14.09
CA HIS A 266 -2.21 -0.44 -15.55
C HIS A 266 -2.67 -1.81 -16.03
N HIS A 267 -2.29 -2.86 -15.30
CA HIS A 267 -2.54 -4.26 -15.65
C HIS A 267 -3.16 -4.99 -14.47
N ASP A 268 -4.46 -4.80 -14.22
CA ASP A 268 -5.16 -5.31 -13.03
C ASP A 268 -5.23 -6.85 -12.94
N GLN A 269 -4.82 -7.56 -13.99
CA GLN A 269 -4.52 -8.99 -13.91
C GLN A 269 -3.28 -9.32 -13.07
N LEU A 270 -2.45 -8.33 -12.71
CA LEU A 270 -1.26 -8.47 -11.89
C LEU A 270 -1.49 -7.90 -10.48
N VAL A 271 -1.15 -8.71 -9.48
CA VAL A 271 -1.25 -8.34 -8.08
C VAL A 271 0.06 -8.65 -7.37
N LEU A 272 0.52 -7.72 -6.55
CA LEU A 272 1.63 -7.94 -5.63
C LEU A 272 1.11 -8.23 -4.24
N SER A 273 1.82 -9.08 -3.50
CA SER A 273 1.64 -9.23 -2.06
C SER A 273 2.96 -9.42 -1.34
N CYS A 274 3.00 -9.00 -0.08
CA CYS A 274 4.14 -9.26 0.80
C CYS A 274 3.65 -9.72 2.17
N GLY A 275 4.49 -10.50 2.86
CA GLY A 275 4.09 -11.18 4.09
C GLY A 275 5.18 -11.20 5.15
N SER A 276 4.78 -11.65 6.34
CA SER A 276 5.71 -11.90 7.45
C SER A 276 6.49 -13.20 7.31
N ASP A 277 6.31 -13.93 6.20
CA ASP A 277 7.13 -15.07 5.80
C ASP A 277 8.40 -14.65 5.04
N SER A 278 8.71 -13.35 5.05
CA SER A 278 9.84 -12.72 4.32
C SER A 278 9.72 -12.84 2.80
N MET A 279 8.53 -13.11 2.29
CA MET A 279 8.29 -13.33 0.87
C MET A 279 7.56 -12.16 0.22
N VAL A 280 7.87 -11.94 -1.05
CA VAL A 280 7.05 -11.14 -1.96
C VAL A 280 6.56 -12.04 -3.08
N CYS A 281 5.27 -11.99 -3.38
CA CYS A 281 4.66 -12.81 -4.41
C CYS A 281 4.05 -11.92 -5.50
N LEU A 282 4.34 -12.28 -6.76
CA LEU A 282 3.65 -11.74 -7.93
C LEU A 282 2.61 -12.76 -8.38
N TRP A 283 1.37 -12.30 -8.50
CA TRP A 283 0.22 -13.11 -8.84
C TRP A 283 -0.39 -12.69 -10.17
N ARG A 284 -0.99 -13.68 -10.83
CA ARG A 284 -1.90 -13.47 -11.95
C ARG A 284 -3.33 -13.75 -11.50
N ALA A 285 -4.22 -12.83 -11.79
CA ALA A 285 -5.66 -12.89 -11.51
C ALA A 285 -6.46 -12.55 -12.79
N ALA A 286 -6.12 -13.18 -13.91
CA ALA A 286 -6.69 -12.89 -15.23
C ALA A 286 -8.19 -13.18 -15.33
N SER A 287 -8.72 -14.14 -14.57
CA SER A 287 -10.15 -14.48 -14.58
C SER A 287 -11.06 -13.39 -13.99
N VAL A 288 -10.48 -12.46 -13.21
CA VAL A 288 -11.19 -11.40 -12.50
C VAL A 288 -10.74 -10.00 -12.93
N ALA A 289 -9.84 -9.90 -13.92
CA ALA A 289 -9.32 -8.65 -14.45
C ALA A 289 -10.28 -8.00 -15.47
N SER A 290 -10.06 -6.70 -15.73
CA SER A 290 -10.82 -5.90 -16.68
C SER A 290 -10.71 -6.37 -18.12
N ALA A 291 -9.54 -6.87 -18.52
CA ALA A 291 -9.26 -7.36 -19.86
C ALA A 291 -8.82 -8.84 -19.82
N PRO A 292 -9.44 -9.73 -20.61
CA PRO A 292 -8.98 -11.10 -20.74
C PRO A 292 -7.63 -11.14 -21.47
N LEU A 293 -6.78 -12.12 -21.12
CA LEU A 293 -5.55 -12.39 -21.89
C LEU A 293 -5.94 -12.86 -23.29
N CYS A 294 -5.25 -12.36 -24.33
CA CYS A 294 -5.57 -12.66 -25.72
C CYS A 294 -5.51 -14.17 -25.97
N GLU A 295 -6.63 -14.79 -26.36
CA GLU A 295 -6.72 -16.23 -26.62
C GLU A 295 -6.12 -16.59 -27.98
N THR A 296 -4.79 -16.57 -28.12
CA THR A 296 -4.16 -17.17 -29.30
C THR A 296 -4.07 -18.69 -29.13
N GLY A 297 -5.09 -19.40 -29.63
CA GLY A 297 -4.97 -20.79 -30.08
C GLY A 297 -5.06 -21.90 -29.01
N GLY A 298 -6.29 -22.22 -28.59
CA GLY A 298 -6.74 -23.60 -28.32
C GLY A 298 -6.02 -24.47 -27.29
N ARG A 299 -5.09 -23.95 -26.49
CA ARG A 299 -4.45 -24.68 -25.38
C ARG A 299 -4.53 -23.86 -24.10
N ALA A 300 -5.51 -24.22 -23.28
CA ALA A 300 -5.60 -24.03 -21.83
C ALA A 300 -4.98 -22.74 -21.23
N ASN A 301 -5.87 -21.87 -20.76
CA ASN A 301 -5.78 -21.26 -19.43
C ASN A 301 -4.45 -20.57 -19.12
N ALA A 302 -4.37 -19.25 -19.27
CA ALA A 302 -3.50 -18.47 -18.40
C ALA A 302 -4.12 -18.47 -16.99
N ALA A 303 -4.12 -19.64 -16.36
CA ALA A 303 -4.78 -19.89 -15.10
C ALA A 303 -4.26 -18.89 -14.06
N ASP A 304 -5.16 -18.34 -13.27
CA ASP A 304 -4.79 -17.53 -12.13
C ASP A 304 -3.88 -18.33 -11.21
N GLY A 305 -2.93 -17.64 -10.59
CA GLY A 305 -2.00 -18.29 -9.67
C GLY A 305 -0.74 -17.48 -9.47
N LEU A 306 0.21 -18.10 -8.79
CA LEU A 306 1.52 -17.53 -8.52
C LEU A 306 2.34 -17.45 -9.82
N VAL A 307 2.79 -16.26 -10.18
CA VAL A 307 3.72 -16.04 -11.30
C VAL A 307 5.15 -16.25 -10.83
N ARG A 308 5.52 -15.60 -9.71
CA ARG A 308 6.86 -15.68 -9.13
C ARG A 308 6.84 -15.35 -7.65
N LYS A 309 7.70 -16.04 -6.91
CA LYS A 309 8.07 -15.76 -5.52
C LYS A 309 9.46 -15.13 -5.50
N TYR A 310 9.62 -14.11 -4.67
CA TYR A 310 10.85 -13.35 -4.47
C TYR A 310 11.28 -13.57 -3.02
N GLU A 311 12.51 -14.05 -2.85
CA GLU A 311 13.08 -14.55 -1.59
C GLU A 311 14.33 -13.74 -1.18
N GLU A 312 14.44 -12.51 -1.68
CA GLU A 312 15.56 -11.62 -1.40
C GLU A 312 15.55 -11.05 0.01
N HIS A 313 14.42 -11.09 0.73
CA HIS A 313 14.28 -10.55 2.07
C HIS A 313 14.58 -11.60 3.14
N GLU A 314 15.21 -11.16 4.23
CA GLU A 314 15.60 -12.03 5.35
C GLU A 314 14.68 -11.86 6.57
N ASP A 315 13.88 -10.80 6.58
CA ASP A 315 12.89 -10.50 7.61
C ASP A 315 11.51 -10.21 6.99
N SER A 316 10.51 -10.06 7.84
CA SER A 316 9.11 -9.77 7.50
C SER A 316 8.99 -8.57 6.57
N CYS A 317 8.29 -8.76 5.45
CA CYS A 317 8.00 -7.71 4.48
C CYS A 317 6.72 -6.97 4.88
N TYR A 318 6.84 -5.71 5.25
CA TYR A 318 5.72 -4.90 5.74
C TYR A 318 5.02 -4.07 4.66
N SER A 319 5.72 -3.78 3.56
CA SER A 319 5.18 -2.93 2.51
C SER A 319 5.76 -3.31 1.14
N CYS A 320 4.90 -3.24 0.13
CA CYS A 320 5.26 -3.32 -1.28
C CYS A 320 4.45 -2.29 -2.06
N CYS A 321 5.02 -1.79 -3.16
CA CYS A 321 4.36 -0.85 -4.05
C CYS A 321 4.84 -1.00 -5.49
N TRP A 322 3.95 -0.73 -6.44
CA TRP A 322 4.32 -0.57 -7.85
C TRP A 322 5.05 0.75 -8.06
N SER A 323 5.96 0.79 -9.03
CA SER A 323 6.55 2.06 -9.44
C SER A 323 5.48 2.97 -10.03
N ALA A 324 5.56 4.26 -9.71
CA ALA A 324 4.71 5.28 -10.32
C ALA A 324 5.11 5.59 -11.78
N SER A 325 6.30 5.14 -12.23
CA SER A 325 6.85 5.46 -13.56
C SER A 325 6.75 4.30 -14.55
N ASP A 326 6.68 3.05 -14.07
CA ASP A 326 6.53 1.88 -14.93
C ASP A 326 5.71 0.79 -14.24
N ALA A 327 4.70 0.27 -14.94
CA ALA A 327 3.86 -0.85 -14.51
C ALA A 327 4.65 -2.17 -14.34
N TRP A 328 5.87 -2.28 -14.88
CA TRP A 328 6.67 -3.50 -14.82
C TRP A 328 7.68 -3.53 -13.67
N VAL A 329 7.77 -2.47 -12.88
CA VAL A 329 8.74 -2.32 -11.78
C VAL A 329 8.01 -2.15 -10.46
N PHE A 330 8.52 -2.78 -9.41
CA PHE A 330 7.96 -2.67 -8.07
C PHE A 330 9.04 -2.75 -7.00
N ALA A 331 8.71 -2.23 -5.82
CA ALA A 331 9.59 -2.21 -4.67
C ALA A 331 8.93 -2.90 -3.46
N SER A 332 9.77 -3.44 -2.59
CA SER A 332 9.36 -4.04 -1.31
C SER A 332 10.40 -3.77 -0.23
N VAL A 333 9.95 -3.64 1.01
CA VAL A 333 10.81 -3.38 2.17
C VAL A 333 10.53 -4.37 3.29
N SER A 334 11.60 -4.91 3.88
CA SER A 334 11.56 -5.74 5.08
C SER A 334 11.99 -4.97 6.33
N PHE A 335 11.68 -5.56 7.49
CA PHE A 335 11.89 -4.93 8.79
C PHE A 335 13.34 -4.59 9.09
N ASP A 336 14.29 -5.38 8.59
CA ASP A 336 15.73 -5.18 8.73
C ASP A 336 16.28 -3.96 7.94
N GLY A 337 15.41 -3.21 7.25
CA GLY A 337 15.79 -2.03 6.48
C GLY A 337 16.17 -2.33 5.03
N LYS A 338 16.02 -3.58 4.56
CA LYS A 338 16.33 -3.96 3.18
C LYS A 338 15.21 -3.54 2.23
N LEU A 339 15.53 -2.68 1.28
CA LEU A 339 14.69 -2.34 0.14
C LEU A 339 15.16 -3.13 -1.08
N VAL A 340 14.22 -3.79 -1.75
CA VAL A 340 14.47 -4.51 -3.00
C VAL A 340 13.57 -3.96 -4.09
N VAL A 341 14.15 -3.64 -5.25
CA VAL A 341 13.43 -3.22 -6.45
C VAL A 341 13.55 -4.32 -7.50
N ASN A 342 12.40 -4.83 -7.92
CA ASN A 342 12.26 -5.96 -8.81
C ASN A 342 11.49 -5.59 -10.07
N ARG A 343 11.67 -6.43 -11.10
CA ARG A 343 10.97 -6.31 -12.39
C ARG A 343 10.14 -7.54 -12.65
N ILE A 344 9.02 -7.34 -13.34
CA ILE A 344 8.18 -8.44 -13.81
C ILE A 344 8.99 -9.32 -14.78
N PRO A 345 8.92 -10.66 -14.66
CA PRO A 345 9.53 -11.56 -15.63
C PRO A 345 9.15 -11.22 -17.07
N GLY A 346 10.14 -11.19 -17.97
CA GLY A 346 9.90 -10.89 -19.38
C GLY A 346 8.81 -11.77 -20.01
N GLU A 347 8.79 -13.06 -19.68
CA GLU A 347 7.75 -14.00 -20.16
C GLU A 347 6.32 -13.58 -19.76
N GLU A 348 6.15 -13.05 -18.55
CA GLU A 348 4.85 -12.56 -18.10
C GLU A 348 4.47 -11.25 -18.79
N LYS A 349 5.45 -10.34 -18.91
CA LYS A 349 5.27 -9.08 -19.64
C LYS A 349 4.86 -9.33 -21.09
N TYR A 350 5.54 -10.25 -21.78
CA TYR A 350 5.21 -10.63 -23.15
C TYR A 350 3.83 -11.29 -23.28
N ARG A 351 3.44 -12.12 -22.30
CA ARG A 351 2.10 -12.74 -22.26
C ARG A 351 0.97 -11.71 -22.13
N ILE A 352 1.23 -10.56 -21.52
CA ILE A 352 0.23 -9.50 -21.34
C ILE A 352 0.18 -8.57 -22.55
N LEU A 353 1.32 -8.33 -23.21
CA LEU A 353 1.43 -7.36 -24.32
C LEU A 353 1.15 -7.95 -25.71
N MET A 354 1.21 -9.27 -25.86
CA MET A 354 0.88 -10.00 -27.10
C MET A 354 -0.41 -10.79 -26.90
#